data_AF-A0A171BAM4-F1
#
_entry.id   AF-A0A171BAM4-F1
#
_cell.length_a   1.000
_cell.length_b   1.000
_cell.length_c   1.000
_cell.angle_alpha   90.00
_cell.angle_beta   90.00
_cell.angle_gamma   90.00
#
_symmetry.space_group_name_H-M   'P 1'
#
loop_
_entity.id
_entity.type
_entity.pdbx_description
1 polymer ?
#
loop_
_entity_poly.entity_id
_entity_poly.type
_entity_poly.pdbx_seq_one_letter_code
_entity_poly.pdbx_strand_id
1 'polypeptide(L)'
;MSIAGRNAVCFFKFMNFSIVGRRNLKSSLPIKWVRPEKIPCFKPEKSGDLKPLMEIDTKQYPLEFRDSEELKTADETVKRLFTLEYFPHNKTVEFIRATYLDKVKRHQFDNNSPEARVARMTANIRCLQQLMERSPKNTRMKVCLKETIDKRKKLLKFLRTWDYKCFEWILDRLDLAYKPFPPQDVYKRVERKRSLRMLTDKYCEDIINQKLDKYKESLEAQQEEF
;
A
#
# COMPACT_ATOMS: atom_id res chain seq x y z
N MET A 1 28.67 -49.10 -59.13
CA MET A 1 28.71 -48.43 -60.45
C MET A 1 27.52 -47.48 -60.49
N SER A 2 27.76 -46.17 -60.41
CA SER A 2 27.73 -45.24 -61.56
C SER A 2 26.30 -44.95 -62.04
N ILE A 3 25.77 -43.74 -62.27
CA ILE A 3 26.12 -42.32 -62.16
C ILE A 3 24.80 -41.58 -62.54
N ALA A 4 24.64 -40.33 -62.09
CA ALA A 4 23.74 -39.29 -62.63
C ALA A 4 22.20 -39.48 -62.49
N GLY A 5 21.42 -38.47 -62.13
CA GLY A 5 21.72 -37.07 -61.91
C GLY A 5 20.45 -36.22 -61.85
N ARG A 6 20.70 -34.91 -61.69
CA ARG A 6 19.79 -33.76 -61.88
C ARG A 6 19.01 -33.30 -60.65
N ASN A 7 19.75 -32.52 -59.85
CA ASN A 7 19.27 -31.40 -59.06
C ASN A 7 18.29 -30.52 -59.86
N ALA A 8 17.04 -30.44 -59.42
CA ALA A 8 16.15 -29.34 -59.76
C ALA A 8 16.08 -28.40 -58.56
N VAL A 9 17.02 -27.46 -58.51
CA VAL A 9 16.97 -26.34 -57.56
C VAL A 9 15.92 -25.38 -58.09
N CYS A 10 14.69 -25.49 -57.61
CA CYS A 10 13.68 -24.48 -57.87
C CYS A 10 14.06 -23.24 -57.05
N PHE A 11 14.82 -22.35 -57.67
CA PHE A 11 15.19 -21.05 -57.11
C PHE A 11 13.95 -20.15 -57.15
N PHE A 12 13.00 -20.38 -56.24
CA PHE A 12 12.03 -19.36 -55.91
C PHE A 12 12.81 -18.22 -55.27
N LYS A 13 13.13 -17.22 -56.10
CA LYS A 13 13.62 -15.92 -55.68
C LYS A 13 12.47 -15.28 -54.90
N PHE A 14 12.32 -15.67 -53.63
CA PHE A 14 11.59 -14.85 -52.67
C PHE A 14 12.33 -13.53 -52.67
N MET A 15 11.76 -12.52 -53.34
CA MET A 15 12.13 -11.15 -53.04
C MET A 15 11.92 -11.00 -51.55
N ASN A 16 13.02 -10.99 -50.81
CA ASN A 16 13.05 -10.49 -49.46
C ASN A 16 12.75 -8.99 -49.58
N PHE A 17 11.47 -8.66 -49.75
CA PHE A 17 10.97 -7.40 -49.24
C PHE A 17 11.14 -7.50 -47.74
N SER A 18 12.32 -7.08 -47.27
CA SER A 18 12.44 -6.60 -45.92
C SER A 18 11.51 -5.41 -45.83
N ILE A 19 10.23 -5.67 -45.51
CA ILE A 19 9.41 -4.69 -44.83
C ILE A 19 10.17 -4.49 -43.52
N VAL A 20 11.10 -3.53 -43.54
CA VAL A 20 11.68 -2.94 -42.34
C VAL A 20 10.46 -2.40 -41.63
N GLY A 21 9.87 -3.23 -40.76
CA GLY A 21 8.69 -2.84 -40.02
C GLY A 21 9.08 -1.54 -39.33
N ARG A 22 8.37 -0.45 -39.66
CA ARG A 22 8.52 0.86 -39.02
C ARG A 22 8.06 0.77 -37.56
N ARG A 23 8.64 -0.13 -36.77
CA ARG A 23 8.24 -0.44 -35.40
C ARG A 23 8.81 0.55 -34.39
N ASN A 24 9.65 1.49 -34.85
CA ASN A 24 10.31 2.50 -34.03
C ASN A 24 10.07 3.92 -34.57
N LEU A 25 8.84 4.31 -34.90
CA LEU A 25 8.53 5.73 -35.02
C LEU A 25 8.59 6.32 -33.60
N LYS A 26 9.71 6.95 -33.25
CA LYS A 26 9.80 7.74 -32.01
C LYS A 26 8.87 8.94 -32.19
N SER A 27 7.87 9.08 -31.32
CA SER A 27 7.03 10.29 -31.30
C SER A 27 7.93 11.50 -31.03
N SER A 28 7.79 12.56 -31.82
CA SER A 28 8.47 13.84 -31.59
C SER A 28 7.93 14.61 -30.38
N LEU A 29 6.87 14.10 -29.75
CA LEU A 29 6.30 14.70 -28.54
C LEU A 29 7.32 14.65 -27.39
N PRO A 30 7.39 15.71 -26.55
CA PRO A 30 8.29 15.76 -25.38
C PRO A 30 7.84 14.83 -24.23
N ILE A 31 7.04 13.81 -24.52
CA ILE A 31 6.41 12.92 -23.54
C ILE A 31 7.23 11.64 -23.42
N LYS A 32 7.92 11.48 -22.28
CA LYS A 32 8.62 10.24 -21.93
C LYS A 32 7.79 9.45 -20.93
N TRP A 33 7.26 8.30 -21.36
CA TRP A 33 6.63 7.39 -20.41
C TRP A 33 7.68 6.66 -19.58
N VAL A 34 7.64 6.88 -18.26
CA VAL A 34 8.37 6.12 -17.24
C VAL A 34 7.35 5.27 -16.48
N ARG A 35 7.66 3.98 -16.28
CA ARG A 35 6.79 3.12 -15.48
C ARG A 35 6.88 3.58 -14.01
N PRO A 36 5.75 3.90 -13.35
CA PRO A 36 5.76 4.25 -11.94
C PRO A 36 6.24 3.08 -11.08
N GLU A 37 6.98 3.40 -10.03
CA GLU A 37 7.45 2.40 -9.07
C GLU A 37 6.28 1.75 -8.33
N LYS A 38 6.37 0.44 -8.14
CA LYS A 38 5.32 -0.32 -7.45
C LYS A 38 5.56 -0.23 -5.96
N ILE A 39 4.73 0.54 -5.26
CA ILE A 39 4.71 0.54 -3.80
C ILE A 39 4.27 -0.85 -3.31
N PRO A 40 5.11 -1.56 -2.54
CA PRO A 40 4.78 -2.89 -2.07
C PRO A 40 3.66 -2.85 -1.03
N CYS A 41 2.94 -3.96 -0.87
CA CYS A 41 1.72 -3.98 -0.05
C CYS A 41 1.94 -3.78 1.45
N PHE A 42 3.16 -4.02 1.93
CA PHE A 42 3.52 -3.89 3.33
C PHE A 42 4.00 -2.48 3.71
N LYS A 43 4.17 -1.56 2.75
CA LYS A 43 4.55 -0.19 3.11
C LYS A 43 3.36 0.57 3.69
N PRO A 44 3.57 1.38 4.74
CA PRO A 44 2.50 2.05 5.48
C PRO A 44 1.68 3.02 4.61
N GLU A 45 2.29 3.58 3.57
CA GLU A 45 1.62 4.41 2.57
C GLU A 45 0.41 3.72 1.94
N LYS A 46 0.42 2.40 1.74
CA LYS A 46 -0.69 1.69 1.10
C LYS A 46 -1.83 1.35 2.07
N SER A 47 -1.46 1.05 3.32
CA SER A 47 -2.40 0.68 4.37
C SER A 47 -3.07 1.90 4.99
N GLY A 48 -2.45 3.07 4.90
CA GLY A 48 -2.92 4.32 5.50
C GLY A 48 -2.46 4.51 6.94
N ASP A 49 -1.36 3.88 7.35
CA ASP A 49 -0.78 4.08 8.68
C ASP A 49 0.19 5.28 8.64
N LEU A 50 0.02 6.26 9.52
CA LEU A 50 0.88 7.45 9.56
C LEU A 50 2.12 7.23 10.43
N LYS A 51 1.92 6.64 11.62
CA LYS A 51 3.01 6.32 12.55
C LYS A 51 3.43 4.85 12.46
N PRO A 52 4.72 4.55 12.64
CA PRO A 52 5.21 3.18 12.72
C PRO A 52 4.71 2.46 13.99
N LEU A 53 5.15 1.21 14.17
CA LEU A 53 4.92 0.47 15.40
C LEU A 53 5.48 1.27 16.60
N MET A 54 4.78 1.22 17.73
CA MET A 54 5.28 1.84 18.95
C MET A 54 6.49 1.07 19.48
N GLU A 55 7.49 1.79 19.94
CA GLU A 55 8.62 1.20 20.65
C GLU A 55 8.12 0.70 22.01
N ILE A 56 8.45 -0.54 22.35
CA ILE A 56 8.02 -1.19 23.60
C ILE A 56 9.25 -1.39 24.45
N ASP A 57 9.12 -1.10 25.73
CA ASP A 57 10.14 -1.43 26.71
C ASP A 57 10.17 -2.94 26.93
N THR A 58 11.31 -3.55 26.59
CA THR A 58 11.53 -5.00 26.71
C THR A 58 11.53 -5.49 28.15
N LYS A 59 11.70 -4.57 29.12
CA LYS A 59 11.70 -4.89 30.56
C LYS A 59 10.30 -5.03 31.15
N GLN A 60 9.25 -4.75 30.39
CA GLN A 60 7.88 -4.90 30.87
C GLN A 60 7.50 -6.38 31.02
N TYR A 61 6.52 -6.66 31.88
CA TYR A 61 5.99 -8.00 32.07
C TYR A 61 4.90 -8.34 31.03
N PRO A 62 4.78 -9.61 30.61
CA PRO A 62 3.63 -10.08 29.85
C PRO A 62 2.31 -9.82 30.58
N LEU A 63 1.22 -9.72 29.82
CA LEU A 63 -0.12 -9.41 30.33
C LEU A 63 -0.55 -10.33 31.49
N GLU A 64 -0.25 -11.63 31.39
CA GLU A 64 -0.63 -12.66 32.36
C GLU A 64 0.01 -12.44 33.75
N PHE A 65 1.20 -11.84 33.78
CA PHE A 65 2.00 -11.70 34.99
C PHE A 65 1.99 -10.29 35.56
N ARG A 66 1.40 -9.33 34.84
CA ARG A 66 1.40 -7.90 35.17
C ARG A 66 0.86 -7.60 36.57
N ASP A 67 -0.19 -8.30 36.97
CA ASP A 67 -0.91 -8.04 38.22
C ASP A 67 -0.57 -9.05 39.33
N SER A 68 0.43 -9.91 39.12
CA SER A 68 0.81 -10.93 40.11
C SER A 68 1.48 -10.29 41.35
N GLU A 69 1.00 -10.67 42.53
CA GLU A 69 1.55 -10.19 43.81
C GLU A 69 2.90 -10.85 44.11
N GLU A 70 3.04 -12.12 43.74
CA GLU A 70 4.26 -12.91 43.94
C GLU A 70 5.48 -12.31 43.24
N LEU A 71 5.30 -11.74 42.03
CA LEU A 71 6.42 -11.10 41.32
C LEU A 71 6.86 -9.79 41.96
N LYS A 72 6.04 -9.15 42.80
CA LYS A 72 6.46 -7.94 43.54
C LYS A 72 7.47 -8.33 44.63
N THR A 73 7.22 -9.44 45.31
CA THR A 73 8.05 -9.96 46.41
C THR A 73 9.27 -10.74 45.91
N ALA A 74 9.21 -11.28 44.69
CA ALA A 74 10.26 -12.13 44.13
C ALA A 74 11.64 -11.43 44.01
N ASP A 75 12.69 -12.26 43.97
CA ASP A 75 14.06 -11.83 43.74
C ASP A 75 14.25 -11.13 42.39
N GLU A 76 15.27 -10.27 42.28
CA GLU A 76 15.57 -9.50 41.08
C GLU A 76 15.88 -10.39 39.87
N THR A 77 16.52 -11.54 40.10
CA THR A 77 16.82 -12.50 39.04
C THR A 77 15.54 -13.08 38.44
N VAL A 78 14.57 -13.42 39.29
CA VAL A 78 13.25 -13.92 38.89
C VAL A 78 12.50 -12.83 38.14
N LYS A 79 12.43 -11.61 38.67
CA LYS A 79 11.80 -10.45 37.99
C LYS A 79 12.35 -10.27 36.59
N ARG A 80 13.68 -10.34 36.41
CA ARG A 80 14.32 -10.24 35.10
C ARG A 80 13.87 -11.35 34.14
N LEU A 81 13.83 -12.60 34.58
CA LEU A 81 13.37 -13.73 33.75
C LEU A 81 11.91 -13.57 33.28
N PHE A 82 11.08 -12.88 34.06
CA PHE A 82 9.68 -12.65 33.72
C PHE A 82 9.45 -11.47 32.75
N THR A 83 10.50 -10.78 32.31
CA THR A 83 10.38 -9.66 31.36
C THR A 83 10.18 -10.13 29.92
N LEU A 84 9.54 -9.28 29.10
CA LEU A 84 9.25 -9.55 27.68
C LEU A 84 10.49 -9.90 26.85
N GLU A 85 11.68 -9.48 27.27
CA GLU A 85 12.97 -9.84 26.65
C GLU A 85 13.21 -11.35 26.59
N TYR A 86 12.85 -12.09 27.65
CA TYR A 86 13.09 -13.54 27.75
C TYR A 86 11.90 -14.37 27.25
N PHE A 87 10.75 -13.74 26.99
CA PHE A 87 9.58 -14.42 26.45
C PHE A 87 9.62 -14.51 24.92
N PRO A 88 8.91 -15.51 24.33
CA PRO A 88 8.72 -15.57 22.89
C PRO A 88 8.00 -14.32 22.34
N HIS A 89 8.33 -13.98 21.09
CA HIS A 89 7.82 -12.77 20.42
C HIS A 89 6.29 -12.68 20.35
N ASN A 90 5.57 -13.80 20.40
CA ASN A 90 4.11 -13.80 20.45
C ASN A 90 3.57 -13.03 21.68
N LYS A 91 4.25 -13.07 22.83
CA LYS A 91 3.87 -12.33 24.04
C LYS A 91 4.11 -10.83 23.89
N THR A 92 5.20 -10.43 23.23
CA THR A 92 5.36 -9.01 22.84
C THR A 92 4.24 -8.56 21.89
N VAL A 93 3.83 -9.38 20.91
CA VAL A 93 2.72 -9.03 20.01
C VAL A 93 1.38 -8.95 20.76
N GLU A 94 1.15 -9.83 21.73
CA GLU A 94 -0.03 -9.81 22.59
C GLU A 94 -0.08 -8.52 23.42
N PHE A 95 1.04 -8.17 24.05
CA PHE A 95 1.20 -6.91 24.77
C PHE A 95 0.92 -5.70 23.88
N ILE A 96 1.49 -5.65 22.67
CA ILE A 96 1.21 -4.60 21.68
C ILE A 96 -0.30 -4.52 21.41
N ARG A 97 -0.96 -5.64 21.11
CA ARG A 97 -2.41 -5.63 20.84
C ARG A 97 -3.19 -5.04 22.00
N ALA A 98 -2.86 -5.39 23.24
CA ALA A 98 -3.49 -4.83 24.42
C ALA A 98 -3.27 -3.31 24.53
N THR A 99 -2.05 -2.82 24.34
CA THR A 99 -1.78 -1.36 24.37
C THR A 99 -2.56 -0.56 23.33
N TYR A 100 -2.78 -1.11 22.13
CA TYR A 100 -3.62 -0.47 21.12
C TYR A 100 -5.11 -0.56 21.46
N LEU A 101 -5.55 -1.68 22.05
CA LEU A 101 -6.92 -1.84 22.54
C LEU A 101 -7.23 -0.87 23.68
N ASP A 102 -6.31 -0.67 24.61
CA ASP A 102 -6.48 0.22 25.76
C ASP A 102 -6.76 1.67 25.35
N LYS A 103 -6.27 2.10 24.18
CA LYS A 103 -6.54 3.44 23.63
C LYS A 103 -7.98 3.62 23.15
N VAL A 104 -8.68 2.53 22.86
CA VAL A 104 -9.92 2.53 22.07
C VAL A 104 -11.09 1.82 22.78
N LYS A 105 -10.81 0.94 23.76
CA LYS A 105 -11.81 0.15 24.47
C LYS A 105 -12.83 1.03 25.19
N ARG A 106 -14.12 0.66 25.14
CA ARG A 106 -15.17 1.36 25.91
C ARG A 106 -15.19 0.97 27.38
N HIS A 107 -14.92 -0.30 27.66
CA HIS A 107 -14.87 -0.87 29.00
C HIS A 107 -13.70 -1.86 29.09
N GLN A 108 -13.38 -2.30 30.32
CA GLN A 108 -12.23 -3.18 30.61
C GLN A 108 -12.19 -4.44 29.74
N PHE A 109 -13.34 -5.11 29.56
CA PHE A 109 -13.46 -6.35 28.80
C PHE A 109 -13.88 -6.19 27.32
N ASP A 110 -13.79 -4.97 26.76
CA ASP A 110 -14.22 -4.73 25.38
C ASP A 110 -13.17 -5.24 24.39
N ASN A 111 -13.44 -6.43 23.83
CA ASN A 111 -12.52 -7.12 22.93
C ASN A 111 -13.01 -7.19 21.49
N ASN A 112 -14.30 -6.98 21.25
CA ASN A 112 -14.95 -7.32 19.97
C ASN A 112 -15.77 -6.18 19.36
N SER A 113 -15.85 -5.01 20.01
CA SER A 113 -16.42 -3.82 19.40
C SER A 113 -15.76 -3.51 18.04
N PRO A 114 -16.46 -2.83 17.11
CA PRO A 114 -15.86 -2.50 15.82
C PRO A 114 -14.59 -1.66 16.00
N GLU A 115 -14.53 -0.80 17.02
CA GLU A 115 -13.34 0.00 17.32
C GLU A 115 -12.20 -0.87 17.88
N ALA A 116 -12.48 -1.75 18.84
CA ALA A 116 -11.51 -2.70 19.37
C ALA A 116 -10.93 -3.60 18.26
N ARG A 117 -11.79 -4.05 17.33
CA ARG A 117 -11.37 -4.84 16.17
C ARG A 117 -10.45 -4.04 15.24
N VAL A 118 -10.73 -2.76 14.97
CA VAL A 118 -9.82 -1.90 14.19
C VAL A 118 -8.49 -1.72 14.91
N ALA A 119 -8.48 -1.51 16.22
CA ALA A 119 -7.26 -1.39 17.01
C ALA A 119 -6.42 -2.67 16.97
N ARG A 120 -7.03 -3.84 17.19
CA ARG A 120 -6.37 -5.15 17.09
C ARG A 120 -5.80 -5.40 15.70
N MET A 121 -6.56 -5.10 14.63
CA MET A 121 -6.07 -5.22 13.26
C MET A 121 -4.91 -4.27 12.98
N THR A 122 -4.94 -3.06 13.52
CA THR A 122 -3.87 -2.06 13.35
C THR A 122 -2.59 -2.50 14.05
N ALA A 123 -2.66 -3.00 15.29
CA ALA A 123 -1.53 -3.62 15.98
C ALA A 123 -0.92 -4.76 15.14
N ASN A 124 -1.76 -5.67 14.63
CA ASN A 124 -1.31 -6.77 13.77
C ASN A 124 -0.63 -6.27 12.49
N ILE A 125 -1.23 -5.29 11.81
CA ILE A 125 -0.66 -4.70 10.59
C ILE A 125 0.73 -4.15 10.88
N ARG A 126 0.90 -3.34 11.93
CA ARG A 126 2.20 -2.74 12.27
C ARG A 126 3.26 -3.80 12.60
N CYS A 127 2.93 -4.83 13.38
CA CYS A 127 3.86 -5.95 13.65
C CYS A 127 4.23 -6.71 12.37
N LEU A 128 3.25 -6.97 11.50
CA LEU A 128 3.47 -7.66 10.23
C LEU A 128 4.29 -6.82 9.25
N GLN A 129 4.14 -5.50 9.25
CA GLN A 129 4.96 -4.59 8.44
C GLN A 129 6.43 -4.68 8.85
N GLN A 130 6.73 -4.61 10.15
CA GLN A 130 8.09 -4.78 10.67
C GLN A 130 8.68 -6.15 10.30
N LEU A 131 7.87 -7.22 10.40
CA LEU A 131 8.29 -8.55 9.97
C LEU A 131 8.60 -8.61 8.47
N MET A 132 7.81 -7.92 7.62
CA MET A 132 8.05 -7.86 6.18
C MET A 132 9.27 -7.04 5.79
N GLU A 133 9.63 -6.04 6.59
CA GLU A 133 10.87 -5.29 6.39
C GLU A 133 12.09 -6.16 6.70
N ARG A 134 12.03 -6.99 7.75
CA ARG A 134 13.08 -7.97 8.07
C ARG A 134 13.11 -9.15 7.09
N SER A 135 11.95 -9.65 6.69
CA SER A 135 11.78 -10.91 5.93
C SER A 135 10.85 -10.76 4.72
N PRO A 136 11.26 -10.04 3.66
CA PRO A 136 10.38 -9.68 2.54
C PRO A 136 9.94 -10.88 1.66
N LYS A 137 10.66 -12.00 1.76
CA LYS A 137 10.42 -13.23 1.00
C LYS A 137 9.30 -14.11 1.59
N ASN A 138 8.86 -13.85 2.83
CA ASN A 138 7.83 -14.66 3.47
C ASN A 138 6.44 -14.37 2.85
N THR A 139 6.00 -15.24 1.95
CA THR A 139 4.77 -15.07 1.17
C THR A 139 3.51 -15.23 2.01
N ARG A 140 3.49 -16.22 2.93
CA ARG A 140 2.35 -16.48 3.81
C ARG A 140 2.00 -15.27 4.66
N MET A 141 3.01 -14.65 5.27
CA MET A 141 2.81 -13.47 6.11
C MET A 141 2.43 -12.24 5.28
N LYS A 142 2.94 -12.12 4.05
CA LYS A 142 2.52 -11.07 3.11
C LYS A 142 1.05 -11.19 2.73
N VAL A 143 0.54 -12.40 2.51
CA VAL A 143 -0.89 -12.66 2.26
C VAL A 143 -1.72 -12.29 3.49
N CYS A 144 -1.32 -12.76 4.67
CA CYS A 144 -1.98 -12.44 5.93
C CYS A 144 -2.08 -10.91 6.18
N LEU A 145 -0.98 -10.18 5.92
CA LEU A 145 -0.95 -8.72 6.01
C LEU A 145 -1.94 -8.07 5.05
N LYS A 146 -1.97 -8.50 3.78
CA LYS A 146 -2.90 -7.98 2.78
C LYS A 146 -4.35 -8.21 3.20
N GLU A 147 -4.70 -9.42 3.60
CA GLU A 147 -6.06 -9.75 4.06
C GLU A 147 -6.46 -8.94 5.29
N THR A 148 -5.53 -8.71 6.22
CA THR A 148 -5.78 -7.92 7.43
C THR A 148 -6.02 -6.45 7.08
N ILE A 149 -5.27 -5.89 6.14
CA ILE A 149 -5.49 -4.53 5.61
C ILE A 149 -6.88 -4.43 4.96
N ASP A 150 -7.25 -5.41 4.13
CA ASP A 150 -8.54 -5.41 3.43
C ASP A 150 -9.72 -5.57 4.40
N LYS A 151 -9.59 -6.44 5.41
CA LYS A 151 -10.56 -6.60 6.51
C LYS A 151 -10.71 -5.30 7.31
N ARG A 152 -9.60 -4.62 7.65
CA ARG A 152 -9.62 -3.32 8.34
C ARG A 152 -10.33 -2.25 7.50
N LYS A 153 -10.03 -2.17 6.20
CA LYS A 153 -10.69 -1.23 5.28
C LYS A 153 -12.21 -1.46 5.19
N LYS A 154 -12.63 -2.72 5.11
CA LYS A 154 -14.05 -3.09 5.14
C LYS A 154 -14.73 -2.61 6.43
N LEU A 155 -14.07 -2.77 7.57
CA LEU A 155 -14.58 -2.36 8.88
C LEU A 155 -14.63 -0.83 9.02
N LEU A 156 -13.62 -0.11 8.55
CA LEU A 156 -13.61 1.36 8.51
C LEU A 156 -14.72 1.92 7.61
N LYS A 157 -14.98 1.28 6.47
CA LYS A 157 -16.13 1.63 5.62
C LYS A 157 -17.45 1.46 6.37
N PHE A 158 -17.61 0.35 7.09
CA PHE A 158 -18.80 0.08 7.89
C PHE A 158 -19.00 1.14 8.99
N LEU A 159 -17.95 1.44 9.76
CA LEU A 159 -17.97 2.47 10.80
C LEU A 159 -18.34 3.84 10.24
N ARG A 160 -17.76 4.24 9.10
CA ARG A 160 -18.07 5.51 8.45
C ARG A 160 -19.56 5.66 8.10
N THR A 161 -20.23 4.58 7.73
CA THR A 161 -21.67 4.59 7.41
C THR A 161 -22.54 4.56 8.65
N TRP A 162 -22.13 3.82 9.68
CA TRP A 162 -22.90 3.61 10.90
C TRP A 162 -22.78 4.76 11.90
N ASP A 163 -21.54 5.12 12.28
CA ASP A 163 -21.23 6.18 13.24
C ASP A 163 -19.98 6.94 12.80
N TYR A 164 -20.22 8.12 12.22
CA TYR A 164 -19.17 8.95 11.69
C TYR A 164 -18.28 9.57 12.78
N LYS A 165 -18.85 9.93 13.94
CA LYS A 165 -18.09 10.54 15.05
C LYS A 165 -17.10 9.54 15.62
N CYS A 166 -17.56 8.31 15.82
CA CYS A 166 -16.70 7.22 16.24
C CYS A 166 -15.62 6.93 15.19
N PHE A 167 -15.97 6.93 13.91
CA PHE A 167 -15.01 6.75 12.82
C PHE A 167 -13.88 7.80 12.85
N GLU A 168 -14.19 9.10 12.97
CA GLU A 168 -13.18 10.16 13.06
C GLU A 168 -12.31 10.02 14.30
N TRP A 169 -12.94 9.74 15.45
CA TRP A 169 -12.23 9.53 16.71
C TRP A 169 -11.22 8.38 16.64
N ILE A 170 -11.56 7.26 15.99
CA ILE A 170 -10.63 6.14 15.81
C ILE A 170 -9.45 6.52 14.91
N LEU A 171 -9.70 7.27 13.84
CA LEU A 171 -8.64 7.70 12.92
C LEU A 171 -7.60 8.54 13.65
N ASP A 172 -8.06 9.47 14.49
CA ASP A 172 -7.18 10.30 15.32
C ASP A 172 -6.44 9.45 16.37
N ARG A 173 -7.16 8.65 17.17
CA ARG A 173 -6.56 7.84 18.25
C ARG A 173 -5.53 6.81 17.79
N LEU A 174 -5.70 6.26 16.58
CA LEU A 174 -4.82 5.25 16.02
C LEU A 174 -3.83 5.80 15.00
N ASP A 175 -3.82 7.11 14.73
CA ASP A 175 -2.99 7.76 13.69
C ASP A 175 -3.15 7.11 12.31
N LEU A 176 -4.40 7.05 11.83
CA LEU A 176 -4.79 6.42 10.56
C LEU A 176 -5.28 7.45 9.55
N ALA A 177 -4.81 7.32 8.31
CA ALA A 177 -5.37 8.01 7.15
C ALA A 177 -6.33 7.07 6.40
N TYR A 178 -7.61 7.42 6.36
CA TYR A 178 -8.61 6.62 5.64
C TYR A 178 -8.39 6.70 4.12
N LYS A 179 -8.00 5.58 3.51
CA LYS A 179 -7.88 5.43 2.05
C LYS A 179 -9.00 4.52 1.53
N PRO A 180 -10.05 5.08 0.89
CA PRO A 180 -11.13 4.28 0.33
C PRO A 180 -10.61 3.35 -0.78
N PHE A 181 -11.36 2.29 -1.07
CA PHE A 181 -11.07 1.48 -2.24
C PHE A 181 -11.32 2.33 -3.49
N PRO A 182 -10.34 2.49 -4.39
CA PRO A 182 -10.52 3.26 -5.60
C PRO A 182 -11.62 2.63 -6.45
N PRO A 183 -12.44 3.41 -7.15
CA PRO A 183 -13.45 2.86 -8.04
C PRO A 183 -12.78 2.10 -9.20
N GLN A 184 -13.50 1.16 -9.80
CA GLN A 184 -12.94 0.17 -10.74
C GLN A 184 -12.36 0.82 -12.02
N ASP A 185 -12.93 1.95 -12.42
CA ASP A 185 -12.45 2.80 -13.50
C ASP A 185 -11.05 3.40 -13.24
N VAL A 186 -10.71 3.62 -11.97
CA VAL A 186 -9.39 4.10 -11.53
C VAL A 186 -8.43 2.93 -11.29
N TYR A 187 -8.90 1.81 -10.73
CA TYR A 187 -8.08 0.61 -10.46
C TYR A 187 -7.81 -0.20 -11.72
N LYS A 188 -6.93 0.33 -12.58
CA LYS A 188 -6.53 -0.34 -13.82
C LYS A 188 -5.04 -0.66 -13.82
N ARG A 189 -4.69 -1.73 -14.53
CA ARG A 189 -3.30 -2.15 -14.68
C ARG A 189 -2.49 -1.04 -15.36
N VAL A 190 -1.27 -0.80 -14.86
CA VAL A 190 -0.34 0.15 -15.46
C VAL A 190 0.27 -0.46 -16.71
N GLU A 191 -0.17 0.01 -17.88
CA GLU A 191 0.26 -0.46 -19.19
C GLU A 191 0.88 0.68 -20.01
N ARG A 192 1.94 0.38 -20.77
CA ARG A 192 2.68 1.38 -21.57
C ARG A 192 1.79 2.13 -22.56
N LYS A 193 1.05 1.40 -23.40
CA LYS A 193 0.23 1.99 -24.46
C LYS A 193 -0.87 2.89 -23.89
N ARG A 194 -1.54 2.42 -22.84
CA ARG A 194 -2.63 3.14 -22.18
C ARG A 194 -2.15 4.40 -21.47
N SER A 195 -1.07 4.29 -20.71
CA SER A 195 -0.46 5.44 -20.03
C SER A 195 0.10 6.46 -21.01
N LEU A 196 0.72 6.04 -22.12
CA LEU A 196 1.14 6.96 -23.18
C LEU A 196 -0.04 7.75 -23.76
N ARG A 197 -1.17 7.08 -24.06
CA ARG A 197 -2.39 7.77 -24.51
C ARG A 197 -2.83 8.81 -23.48
N MET A 198 -2.96 8.42 -22.21
CA MET A 198 -3.34 9.35 -21.14
C MET A 198 -2.37 10.53 -21.00
N LEU A 199 -1.06 10.31 -21.17
CA LEU A 199 -0.07 11.38 -21.12
C LEU A 199 -0.17 12.31 -22.34
N THR A 200 -0.45 11.75 -23.53
CA THR A 200 -0.71 12.54 -24.74
C THR A 200 -1.99 13.35 -24.60
N ASP A 201 -3.07 12.76 -24.10
CA ASP A 201 -4.35 13.44 -23.87
C ASP A 201 -4.15 14.62 -22.91
N LYS A 202 -3.50 14.38 -21.76
CA LYS A 202 -3.14 15.44 -20.80
C LYS A 202 -2.29 16.54 -21.41
N TYR A 203 -1.27 16.18 -22.18
CA TYR A 203 -0.43 17.17 -22.85
C TYR A 203 -1.22 18.03 -23.86
N CYS A 204 -2.14 17.41 -24.60
CA CYS A 204 -3.05 18.15 -25.49
C CYS A 204 -3.99 19.07 -24.70
N GLU A 205 -4.56 18.59 -23.59
CA GLU A 205 -5.40 19.39 -22.67
C GLU A 205 -4.62 20.59 -22.13
N ASP A 206 -3.38 20.40 -21.69
CA ASP A 206 -2.51 21.47 -21.19
C ASP A 206 -2.27 22.55 -22.26
N ILE A 207 -2.02 22.15 -23.51
CA ILE A 207 -1.87 23.09 -24.64
C ILE A 207 -3.18 23.86 -24.89
N ILE A 208 -4.32 23.18 -24.84
CA ILE A 208 -5.63 23.81 -25.04
C ILE A 208 -5.87 24.83 -23.94
N ASN A 209 -5.65 24.47 -22.67
CA ASN A 209 -5.83 25.36 -21.53
C ASN A 209 -4.92 26.59 -21.63
N GLN A 210 -3.62 26.41 -21.94
CA GLN A 210 -2.70 27.52 -22.14
C GLN A 210 -3.15 28.50 -23.25
N LYS A 211 -3.78 27.99 -24.32
CA LYS A 211 -4.32 28.85 -25.38
C LYS A 211 -5.57 29.57 -24.94
N LEU A 212 -6.47 28.90 -24.21
CA LEU A 212 -7.69 29.51 -23.68
C LEU A 212 -7.37 30.58 -22.65
N ASP A 213 -6.39 30.37 -21.78
CA ASP A 213 -5.99 31.34 -20.75
C ASP A 213 -5.36 32.58 -21.39
N LYS A 214 -4.44 32.41 -22.36
CA LYS A 214 -3.92 33.53 -23.16
C LYS A 214 -5.01 34.33 -23.87
N TYR A 215 -6.03 33.64 -24.36
CA TYR A 215 -7.15 34.30 -25.03
C TYR A 215 -8.02 35.07 -24.03
N LYS A 216 -8.30 34.53 -22.85
CA LYS A 216 -9.00 35.25 -21.78
C LYS A 216 -8.24 36.51 -21.36
N GLU A 217 -6.93 36.40 -21.13
CA GLU A 217 -6.06 37.56 -20.82
C GLU A 217 -6.16 38.64 -21.91
N SER A 218 -6.19 38.24 -23.19
CA SER A 218 -6.36 39.20 -24.29
C SER A 218 -7.74 39.88 -24.33
N LEU A 219 -8.79 39.18 -23.90
CA LEU A 219 -10.13 39.75 -23.82
C LEU A 219 -10.31 40.66 -22.61
N GLU A 220 -9.71 40.30 -21.47
CA GLU A 220 -9.70 41.14 -20.25
C GLU A 220 -8.99 42.46 -20.52
N ALA A 221 -7.84 42.44 -21.20
CA ALA A 221 -7.14 43.66 -21.60
C ALA A 221 -7.98 44.55 -22.53
N GLN A 222 -8.74 43.96 -23.46
CA GLN A 222 -9.66 44.71 -24.33
C GLN A 222 -10.83 45.30 -23.55
N GLN A 223 -11.33 44.63 -22.50
CA GLN A 223 -12.41 45.16 -21.67
C GLN A 223 -12.01 46.41 -20.91
N GLU A 224 -10.75 46.53 -20.47
CA GLU A 224 -10.25 47.74 -19.80
C GLU A 224 -10.19 48.97 -20.73
N GLU A 225 -10.16 48.76 -22.05
CA GLU A 225 -10.12 49.83 -23.05
C GLU A 225 -11.50 50.39 -23.43
N PHE A 226 -12.61 49.73 -23.04
CA PHE A 226 -13.99 50.14 -23.32
C PHE A 226 -14.70 50.72 -22.09
#